data_AF-A0A3M7FWX3-F1
#
_entry.id   AF-A0A3M7FWX3-F1
#
_cell.length_a   1.000
_cell.length_b   1.000
_cell.length_c   1.000
_cell.angle_alpha   90.00
_cell.angle_beta   90.00
_cell.angle_gamma   90.00
#
_symmetry.space_group_name_H-M   'P 1'
#
loop_
_entity.id
_entity.type
_entity.pdbx_description
1 polymer ?
#
loop_
_entity_poly.entity_id
_entity_poly.type
_entity_poly.pdbx_seq_one_letter_code
_entity_poly.pdbx_strand_id
1 'polypeptide(L)'
;MDQAPPTMLDLMFEDVWANRIAVSILQSLLGPNLMCHYANGNTALKVKGRQPVHSDIDKPHPLFPFAYAINIPLSDMNVQNGSTELWPGSHRESNIVQHVTLADDEFGLAIKPALVENAVVPRRQSNRLIMLAFVIQPRWFQAPSKVKLPLKSKALVDSWKANSGLEYAAQWVDGDVDHKKLNSDDVDFSTRNSKLLELEPLMYPATEPTSTS
;
A
#
# COMPACT_ATOMS: atom_id res chain seq x y z
N MET A 1 15.34 1.34 -1.84
CA MET A 1 15.51 2.54 -1.01
C MET A 1 14.28 3.35 -1.28
N ASP A 2 13.54 3.65 -0.22
CA ASP A 2 12.26 4.32 -0.38
C ASP A 2 12.46 5.80 -0.08
N GLN A 3 11.85 6.64 -0.89
CA GLN A 3 11.97 8.08 -0.80
C GLN A 3 10.60 8.70 -1.04
N ALA A 4 10.09 9.39 -0.03
CA ALA A 4 8.77 9.98 -0.11
C ALA A 4 8.69 11.09 -1.16
N PRO A 5 7.50 11.37 -1.72
CA PRO A 5 7.34 12.46 -2.66
C PRO A 5 7.71 13.80 -1.99
N PRO A 6 8.23 14.77 -2.76
CA PRO A 6 8.53 16.09 -2.22
C PRO A 6 7.31 16.77 -1.60
N THR A 7 7.50 17.39 -0.43
CA THR A 7 6.45 18.08 0.33
C THR A 7 6.53 19.61 0.21
N MET A 8 7.28 20.10 -0.77
CA MET A 8 7.33 21.51 -1.15
C MET A 8 6.04 21.87 -1.90
N LEU A 9 5.40 22.98 -1.53
CA LEU A 9 4.04 23.33 -2.01
C LEU A 9 3.94 23.41 -3.54
N ASP A 10 4.98 23.89 -4.20
CA ASP A 10 5.09 24.03 -5.65
C ASP A 10 5.25 22.69 -6.38
N LEU A 11 5.53 21.60 -5.67
CA LEU A 11 5.63 20.24 -6.19
C LEU A 11 4.49 19.31 -5.73
N MET A 12 3.56 19.80 -4.90
CA MET A 12 2.39 19.05 -4.44
C MET A 12 1.22 19.20 -5.42
N PHE A 13 1.37 18.64 -6.62
CA PHE A 13 0.35 18.71 -7.67
C PHE A 13 -0.91 17.91 -7.31
N GLU A 14 -2.09 18.55 -7.37
CA GLU A 14 -3.38 17.88 -7.10
C GLU A 14 -3.60 16.66 -7.99
N ASP A 15 -3.23 16.75 -9.28
CA ASP A 15 -3.39 15.63 -10.22
C ASP A 15 -2.49 14.42 -9.95
N VAL A 16 -1.53 14.55 -9.03
CA VAL A 16 -0.67 13.45 -8.55
C VAL A 16 -1.14 12.97 -7.17
N TRP A 17 -1.27 13.88 -6.20
CA TRP A 17 -1.62 13.53 -4.83
C TRP A 17 -3.11 13.17 -4.68
N ALA A 18 -4.00 13.84 -5.41
CA ALA A 18 -5.44 13.70 -5.27
C ALA A 18 -6.16 13.59 -6.63
N ASN A 19 -5.58 12.80 -7.54
CA ASN A 19 -6.07 12.63 -8.90
C ASN A 19 -7.56 12.27 -8.96
N ARG A 20 -8.37 13.14 -9.57
CA ARG A 20 -9.85 13.01 -9.56
C ARG A 20 -10.36 11.76 -10.27
N ILE A 21 -9.67 11.28 -11.30
CA ILE A 21 -10.06 10.06 -12.03
C ILE A 21 -9.83 8.84 -11.15
N ALA A 22 -8.63 8.71 -10.56
CA ALA A 22 -8.31 7.62 -9.65
C ALA A 22 -9.25 7.62 -8.43
N VAL A 23 -9.48 8.79 -7.83
CA VAL A 23 -10.37 8.93 -6.67
C VAL A 23 -11.80 8.54 -7.02
N SER A 24 -12.33 8.95 -8.18
CA SER A 24 -13.69 8.60 -8.61
C SER A 24 -13.87 7.08 -8.81
N ILE A 25 -12.86 6.41 -9.39
CA ILE A 25 -12.85 4.95 -9.54
C ILE A 25 -12.85 4.29 -8.15
N LEU A 26 -11.97 4.72 -7.25
CA LEU A 26 -11.88 4.17 -5.90
C LEU A 26 -13.15 4.42 -5.09
N GLN A 27 -13.83 5.55 -5.25
CA GLN A 27 -15.09 5.83 -4.57
C GLN A 27 -16.19 4.87 -5.00
N SER A 28 -16.18 4.44 -6.26
CA SER A 28 -17.11 3.44 -6.79
C SER A 28 -16.83 2.03 -6.25
N LEU A 29 -15.58 1.74 -5.86
CA LEU A 29 -15.15 0.42 -5.39
C LEU A 29 -15.20 0.29 -3.85
N LEU A 30 -14.72 1.30 -3.12
CA LEU A 30 -14.53 1.28 -1.67
C LEU A 30 -15.60 2.11 -0.91
N GLY A 31 -16.41 2.87 -1.63
CA GLY A 31 -17.39 3.80 -1.09
C GLY A 31 -16.91 5.27 -1.06
N PRO A 32 -17.80 6.21 -0.73
CA PRO A 32 -17.61 7.63 -1.03
C PRO A 32 -16.54 8.33 -0.19
N ASN A 33 -16.24 7.80 1.00
CA ASN A 33 -15.34 8.42 1.97
C ASN A 33 -13.98 7.72 1.94
N LEU A 34 -13.03 8.29 1.21
CA LEU A 34 -11.69 7.75 1.07
C LEU A 34 -10.67 8.48 1.92
N MET A 35 -9.64 7.75 2.36
CA MET A 35 -8.52 8.27 3.11
C MET A 35 -7.21 7.69 2.60
N CYS A 36 -6.25 8.56 2.29
CA CYS A 36 -4.88 8.22 1.98
C CYS A 36 -4.08 8.10 3.29
N HIS A 37 -3.50 6.92 3.52
CA HIS A 37 -2.73 6.60 4.72
C HIS A 37 -1.23 6.48 4.47
N TYR A 38 -0.83 6.38 3.21
CA TYR A 38 0.55 6.20 2.79
C TYR A 38 0.81 7.03 1.54
N ALA A 39 1.93 7.74 1.54
CA ALA A 39 2.49 8.41 0.38
C ALA A 39 4.00 8.29 0.46
N ASN A 40 4.58 7.43 -0.39
CA ASN A 40 6.02 7.21 -0.44
C ASN A 40 6.46 7.06 -1.90
N GLY A 41 7.72 6.72 -2.13
CA GLY A 41 8.22 6.38 -3.45
C GLY A 41 9.19 5.22 -3.40
N ASN A 42 9.05 4.31 -4.35
CA ASN A 42 9.91 3.15 -4.48
C ASN A 42 11.00 3.50 -5.49
N THR A 43 12.24 3.60 -5.02
CA THR A 43 13.40 3.77 -5.89
C THR A 43 14.14 2.45 -5.99
N ALA A 44 13.98 1.77 -7.12
CA ALA A 44 14.74 0.58 -7.47
C ALA A 44 16.18 0.99 -7.87
N LEU A 45 16.98 1.45 -6.92
CA LEU A 45 18.43 1.58 -7.11
C LEU A 45 19.01 0.18 -7.31
N LYS A 46 20.00 0.00 -8.21
CA LYS A 46 20.64 -1.29 -8.57
C LYS A 46 20.70 -2.28 -7.38
N VAL A 47 19.66 -3.10 -7.22
CA VAL A 47 19.54 -4.07 -6.14
C VAL A 47 20.09 -5.41 -6.63
N LYS A 48 20.84 -6.09 -5.76
CA LYS A 48 21.31 -7.45 -6.04
C LYS A 48 20.16 -8.42 -5.77
N GLY A 49 19.34 -8.69 -6.80
CA GLY A 49 18.30 -9.72 -6.75
C GLY A 49 16.88 -9.20 -6.92
N ARG A 50 15.96 -10.14 -7.16
CA ARG A 50 14.51 -9.90 -7.24
C ARG A 50 13.94 -9.88 -5.83
N GLN A 51 13.01 -8.97 -5.54
CA GLN A 51 12.22 -9.05 -4.30
C GLN A 51 11.41 -10.38 -4.28
N PRO A 52 11.16 -10.97 -3.11
CA PRO A 52 10.24 -12.10 -3.02
C PRO A 52 8.85 -11.69 -3.55
N VAL A 53 8.07 -12.65 -4.05
CA VAL A 53 6.65 -12.40 -4.30
C VAL A 53 6.01 -12.07 -2.96
N HIS A 54 5.28 -10.97 -2.88
CA HIS A 54 4.70 -10.45 -1.65
C HIS A 54 3.33 -9.81 -1.90
N SER A 55 2.59 -9.62 -0.82
CA SER A 55 1.51 -8.64 -0.71
C SER A 55 2.00 -7.51 0.18
N ASP A 56 1.63 -6.27 -0.14
CA ASP A 56 1.98 -5.08 0.66
C ASP A 56 1.28 -5.05 2.03
N ILE A 57 0.29 -5.92 2.25
CA ILE A 57 -0.46 -6.04 3.50
C ILE A 57 -0.05 -7.33 4.21
N ASP A 58 0.71 -7.20 5.30
CA ASP A 58 1.17 -8.28 6.19
C ASP A 58 0.29 -8.46 7.43
N LYS A 59 -0.94 -7.95 7.42
CA LYS A 59 -1.89 -8.00 8.54
C LYS A 59 -3.15 -8.77 8.16
N PRO A 60 -3.91 -9.35 9.12
CA PRO A 60 -5.23 -9.91 8.85
C PRO A 60 -6.13 -8.90 8.14
N HIS A 61 -6.76 -9.33 7.04
CA HIS A 61 -7.53 -8.45 6.17
C HIS A 61 -8.67 -9.19 5.46
N PRO A 62 -9.76 -8.50 5.09
CA PRO A 62 -10.89 -9.14 4.42
C PRO A 62 -10.55 -9.57 2.98
N LEU A 63 -11.26 -10.60 2.49
CA LEU A 63 -11.15 -11.09 1.11
C LEU A 63 -11.83 -10.16 0.07
N PHE A 64 -12.56 -9.15 0.51
CA PHE A 64 -13.12 -8.12 -0.36
C PHE A 64 -12.22 -6.88 -0.39
N PRO A 65 -12.25 -6.06 -1.47
CA PRO A 65 -11.39 -4.89 -1.58
C PRO A 65 -11.58 -3.89 -0.41
N PHE A 66 -10.48 -3.56 0.26
CA PHE A 66 -10.43 -2.61 1.38
C PHE A 66 -9.30 -1.60 1.26
N ALA A 67 -8.37 -1.80 0.32
CA ALA A 67 -7.23 -0.93 0.08
C ALA A 67 -6.82 -1.02 -1.40
N TYR A 68 -6.33 0.10 -1.95
CA TYR A 68 -5.69 0.12 -3.26
C TYR A 68 -4.36 0.87 -3.17
N ALA A 69 -3.31 0.25 -3.69
CA ALA A 69 -2.05 0.90 -3.98
C ALA A 69 -2.13 1.60 -5.35
N ILE A 70 -1.89 2.90 -5.38
CA ILE A 70 -1.81 3.72 -6.60
C ILE A 70 -0.34 4.00 -6.86
N ASN A 71 0.17 3.37 -7.91
CA ASN A 71 1.55 3.42 -8.32
C ASN A 71 1.71 4.30 -9.57
N ILE A 72 2.50 5.37 -9.44
CA ILE A 72 2.74 6.36 -10.50
C ILE A 72 4.21 6.28 -10.92
N PRO A 73 4.54 5.58 -12.02
CA PRO A 73 5.91 5.54 -12.52
C PRO A 73 6.34 6.92 -13.02
N LEU A 74 7.57 7.32 -12.69
CA LEU A 74 8.16 8.60 -13.11
C LEU A 74 9.07 8.46 -14.34
N SER A 75 9.12 7.27 -14.92
CA SER A 75 9.82 6.94 -16.16
C SER A 75 9.10 5.78 -16.85
N ASP A 76 9.32 5.60 -18.14
CA ASP A 76 8.77 4.46 -18.90
C ASP A 76 9.02 3.14 -18.18
N MET A 77 8.04 2.25 -18.12
CA MET A 77 8.19 0.92 -17.50
C MET A 77 8.42 -0.13 -18.57
N ASN A 78 9.45 -0.95 -18.39
CA ASN A 78 9.71 -2.13 -19.21
C ASN A 78 10.40 -3.24 -18.41
N VAL A 79 10.50 -4.42 -19.02
CA VAL A 79 11.10 -5.60 -18.38
C VAL A 79 12.57 -5.37 -18.01
N GLN A 80 13.26 -4.51 -18.76
CA GLN A 80 14.70 -4.26 -18.67
C GLN A 80 15.05 -3.24 -17.59
N ASN A 81 14.09 -2.40 -17.18
CA ASN A 81 14.28 -1.38 -16.17
C ASN A 81 13.56 -1.60 -14.84
N GLY A 82 13.06 -2.81 -14.63
CA GLY A 82 12.48 -3.17 -13.33
C GLY A 82 11.01 -2.87 -13.19
N SER A 83 10.23 -2.91 -14.29
CA SER A 83 8.78 -2.91 -14.20
C SER A 83 8.31 -3.93 -13.16
N THR A 84 7.39 -3.52 -12.29
CA THR A 84 6.78 -4.40 -11.29
C THR A 84 6.13 -5.59 -11.97
N GLU A 85 6.47 -6.78 -11.49
CA GLU A 85 5.82 -8.03 -11.88
C GLU A 85 4.51 -8.15 -11.10
N LEU A 86 3.37 -8.23 -11.78
CA LEU A 86 2.05 -8.35 -11.18
C LEU A 86 1.49 -9.76 -11.41
N TRP A 87 0.67 -10.23 -10.48
CA TRP A 87 0.06 -11.56 -10.49
C TRP A 87 -1.47 -11.42 -10.56
N PRO A 88 -2.07 -11.32 -11.77
CA PRO A 88 -3.50 -11.09 -11.91
C PRO A 88 -4.34 -12.16 -11.22
N GLY A 89 -5.40 -11.73 -10.53
CA GLY A 89 -6.32 -12.62 -9.82
C GLY A 89 -5.86 -13.08 -8.43
N SER A 90 -4.59 -12.91 -8.06
CA SER A 90 -4.08 -13.33 -6.73
C SER A 90 -4.78 -12.64 -5.56
N HIS A 91 -5.27 -11.40 -5.77
CA HIS A 91 -6.01 -10.62 -4.77
C HIS A 91 -7.35 -11.25 -4.32
N ARG A 92 -7.93 -12.19 -5.09
CA ARG A 92 -9.26 -12.75 -4.82
C ARG A 92 -9.29 -13.70 -3.63
N GLU A 93 -8.18 -14.40 -3.42
CA GLU A 93 -8.01 -15.41 -2.37
C GLU A 93 -6.87 -15.02 -1.42
N SER A 94 -6.45 -13.75 -1.47
CA SER A 94 -5.33 -13.24 -0.67
C SER A 94 -5.74 -13.20 0.79
N ASN A 95 -4.95 -13.86 1.65
CA ASN A 95 -5.18 -13.84 3.08
C ASN A 95 -3.87 -14.02 3.84
N ILE A 96 -3.92 -13.68 5.13
CA ILE A 96 -2.72 -13.62 5.96
C ILE A 96 -2.02 -14.97 6.13
N VAL A 97 -2.72 -16.11 6.06
CA VAL A 97 -2.06 -17.43 6.23
C VAL A 97 -1.22 -17.85 5.03
N GLN A 98 -1.30 -17.14 3.91
CA GLN A 98 -0.44 -17.36 2.74
C GLN A 98 0.95 -16.72 2.91
N HIS A 99 1.12 -15.83 3.88
CA HIS A 99 2.37 -15.14 4.17
C HIS A 99 3.35 -16.04 4.92
N VAL A 100 4.65 -15.80 4.72
CA VAL A 100 5.71 -16.44 5.51
C VAL A 100 5.58 -15.99 6.97
N THR A 101 5.57 -16.95 7.88
CA THR A 101 5.64 -16.69 9.32
C THR A 101 7.09 -16.38 9.72
N LEU A 102 7.27 -15.28 10.44
CA LEU A 102 8.54 -14.83 11.00
C LEU A 102 8.70 -15.36 12.44
N ALA A 103 9.73 -14.88 13.16
CA ALA A 103 9.82 -15.11 14.59
C ALA A 103 8.61 -14.48 15.31
N ASP A 104 8.27 -15.01 16.50
CA ASP A 104 7.20 -14.49 17.36
C ASP A 104 5.78 -14.54 16.75
N ASP A 105 5.54 -15.50 15.83
CA ASP A 105 4.26 -15.71 15.13
C ASP A 105 3.77 -14.51 14.30
N GLU A 106 4.66 -13.57 13.99
CA GLU A 106 4.35 -12.47 13.06
C GLU A 106 4.37 -12.94 11.60
N PHE A 107 3.65 -12.24 10.73
CA PHE A 107 3.64 -12.49 9.29
C PHE A 107 4.54 -11.49 8.57
N GLY A 108 5.36 -11.98 7.64
CA GLY A 108 6.13 -11.12 6.74
C GLY A 108 5.38 -10.82 5.45
N LEU A 109 5.83 -9.83 4.69
CA LEU A 109 5.23 -9.47 3.39
C LEU A 109 5.31 -10.62 2.35
N ALA A 110 6.35 -11.43 2.43
CA ALA A 110 6.60 -12.49 1.45
C ALA A 110 5.53 -13.60 1.50
N ILE A 111 5.08 -14.04 0.32
CA ILE A 111 4.20 -15.20 0.18
C ILE A 111 5.02 -16.49 0.30
N LYS A 112 4.42 -17.50 0.95
CA LYS A 112 5.02 -18.84 1.14
C LYS A 112 5.52 -19.40 -0.21
N PRO A 113 6.79 -19.82 -0.33
CA PRO A 113 7.35 -20.30 -1.60
C PRO A 113 6.54 -21.41 -2.28
N ALA A 114 5.96 -22.34 -1.52
CA ALA A 114 5.13 -23.42 -2.04
C ALA A 114 3.89 -22.95 -2.82
N LEU A 115 3.37 -21.74 -2.52
CA LEU A 115 2.26 -21.13 -3.25
C LEU A 115 2.74 -20.41 -4.53
N VAL A 116 3.99 -19.95 -4.53
CA VAL A 116 4.61 -19.22 -5.64
C VAL A 116 5.13 -20.17 -6.73
N GLU A 117 5.76 -21.29 -6.34
CA GLU A 117 6.40 -22.23 -7.28
C GLU A 117 5.42 -22.90 -8.25
N ASN A 118 4.14 -23.00 -7.88
CA ASN A 118 3.08 -23.50 -8.76
C ASN A 118 2.72 -22.55 -9.91
N ALA A 119 3.25 -21.33 -9.91
CA ALA A 119 2.99 -20.30 -10.90
C ALA A 119 4.29 -19.90 -11.61
N VAL A 120 4.47 -20.43 -12.81
CA VAL A 120 5.68 -20.28 -13.63
C VAL A 120 5.85 -18.82 -14.07
N VAL A 121 6.84 -18.09 -13.53
CA VAL A 121 7.25 -16.77 -14.05
C VAL A 121 8.78 -16.66 -14.16
N PRO A 122 9.34 -16.25 -15.32
CA PRO A 122 10.80 -16.14 -15.51
C PRO A 122 11.46 -15.07 -14.64
N ARG A 123 12.63 -15.39 -14.07
CA ARG A 123 13.45 -14.47 -13.25
C ARG A 123 14.31 -13.56 -14.13
N ARG A 124 14.23 -12.23 -13.97
CA ARG A 124 15.20 -11.27 -14.55
C ARG A 124 15.55 -10.13 -13.60
N GLN A 125 16.75 -9.57 -13.79
CA GLN A 125 17.31 -8.50 -12.97
C GLN A 125 16.82 -7.11 -13.43
N SER A 126 16.71 -6.19 -12.46
CA SER A 126 16.14 -4.85 -12.59
C SER A 126 17.21 -3.78 -12.82
N ASN A 127 16.98 -2.86 -13.76
CA ASN A 127 17.60 -1.52 -13.75
C ASN A 127 16.69 -0.52 -13.00
N ARG A 128 17.01 0.78 -13.10
CA ARG A 128 16.44 1.84 -12.25
C ARG A 128 15.01 2.19 -12.64
N LEU A 129 14.08 2.04 -11.71
CA LEU A 129 12.71 2.57 -11.80
C LEU A 129 12.43 3.43 -10.57
N ILE A 130 11.86 4.61 -10.79
CA ILE A 130 11.36 5.49 -9.72
C ILE A 130 9.85 5.55 -9.86
N MET A 131 9.16 5.30 -8.76
CA MET A 131 7.70 5.25 -8.72
C MET A 131 7.22 5.93 -7.45
N LEU A 132 6.16 6.73 -7.53
CA LEU A 132 5.42 7.18 -6.36
C LEU A 132 4.37 6.13 -6.02
N ALA A 133 4.15 5.88 -4.73
CA ALA A 133 3.20 4.91 -4.23
C ALA A 133 2.30 5.57 -3.18
N PHE A 134 0.99 5.45 -3.38
CA PHE A 134 -0.03 5.91 -2.44
C PHE A 134 -0.91 4.73 -2.04
N VAL A 135 -1.27 4.62 -0.76
CA VAL A 135 -2.27 3.62 -0.31
C VAL A 135 -3.51 4.34 0.17
N ILE A 136 -4.62 4.06 -0.51
CA ILE A 136 -5.93 4.65 -0.27
C ILE A 136 -6.87 3.56 0.23
N GLN A 137 -7.55 3.86 1.33
CA GLN A 137 -8.48 2.97 2.02
C GLN A 137 -9.79 3.72 2.28
N PRO A 138 -10.92 3.03 2.48
CA PRO A 138 -12.12 3.69 2.93
C PRO A 138 -11.94 4.18 4.37
N ARG A 139 -12.52 5.33 4.69
CA ARG A 139 -12.39 5.98 6.00
C ARG A 139 -12.77 5.06 7.17
N TRP A 140 -13.73 4.16 6.96
CA TRP A 140 -14.17 3.21 7.98
C TRP A 140 -13.09 2.17 8.33
N PHE A 141 -12.07 1.95 7.49
CA PHE A 141 -11.00 0.98 7.78
C PHE A 141 -10.10 1.46 8.93
N GLN A 142 -9.95 2.78 9.10
CA GLN A 142 -9.20 3.39 10.22
C GLN A 142 -7.76 2.86 10.35
N ALA A 143 -7.00 2.83 9.26
CA ALA A 143 -5.61 2.41 9.34
C ALA A 143 -4.80 3.34 10.26
N PRO A 144 -3.91 2.80 11.11
CA PRO A 144 -3.04 3.58 12.00
C PRO A 144 -2.11 4.54 11.27
N SER A 145 -1.62 4.12 10.08
CA SER A 145 -0.63 4.85 9.30
C SER A 145 -1.04 6.28 9.00
N LYS A 146 -0.06 7.18 9.08
CA LYS A 146 -0.20 8.60 8.76
C LYS A 146 0.91 9.08 7.85
N VAL A 147 0.56 9.94 6.90
CA VAL A 147 1.50 10.65 6.04
C VAL A 147 2.07 11.85 6.81
N LYS A 148 3.39 11.89 7.01
CA LYS A 148 4.05 13.04 7.64
C LYS A 148 4.11 14.21 6.64
N LEU A 149 3.43 15.31 6.96
CA LEU A 149 3.32 16.48 6.07
C LEU A 149 3.63 17.78 6.85
N PRO A 150 4.27 18.78 6.22
CA PRO A 150 4.53 20.04 6.88
C PRO A 150 3.23 20.82 7.10
N LEU A 151 3.07 21.45 8.26
CA LEU A 151 1.84 22.15 8.64
C LEU A 151 1.44 23.23 7.63
N LYS A 152 2.41 23.87 6.97
CA LYS A 152 2.18 24.86 5.90
C LYS A 152 1.41 24.31 4.70
N SER A 153 1.42 22.99 4.44
CA SER A 153 0.66 22.37 3.36
C SER A 153 -0.76 21.98 3.75
N LYS A 154 -1.15 22.13 5.03
CA LYS A 154 -2.46 21.71 5.53
C LYS A 154 -3.62 22.30 4.72
N ALA A 155 -3.60 23.60 4.45
CA ALA A 155 -4.68 24.25 3.69
C ALA A 155 -4.81 23.69 2.26
N LEU A 156 -3.68 23.41 1.60
CA LEU A 156 -3.65 22.79 0.27
C LEU A 156 -4.21 21.36 0.32
N VAL A 157 -3.74 20.54 1.26
CA VAL A 157 -4.15 19.15 1.41
C VAL A 157 -5.62 19.03 1.81
N ASP A 158 -6.10 19.89 2.71
CA ASP A 158 -7.52 19.94 3.10
C ASP A 158 -8.41 20.31 1.90
N SER A 159 -7.92 21.15 0.96
CA SER A 159 -8.68 21.54 -0.23
C SER A 159 -8.98 20.35 -1.17
N TRP A 160 -8.13 19.33 -1.18
CA TRP A 160 -8.31 18.14 -2.01
C TRP A 160 -9.55 17.33 -1.62
N LYS A 161 -9.95 17.35 -0.34
CA LYS A 161 -11.22 16.74 0.06
C LYS A 161 -12.40 17.38 -0.69
N ALA A 162 -12.42 18.70 -0.78
CA ALA A 162 -13.48 19.41 -1.49
C ALA A 162 -13.41 19.22 -3.01
N ASN A 163 -12.19 19.12 -3.55
CA ASN A 163 -11.96 19.09 -5.00
C ASN A 163 -12.09 17.69 -5.63
N SER A 164 -11.61 16.66 -4.94
CA SER A 164 -11.59 15.28 -5.44
C SER A 164 -12.36 14.29 -4.55
N GLY A 165 -12.57 14.61 -3.27
CA GLY A 165 -13.17 13.71 -2.30
C GLY A 165 -12.16 12.87 -1.50
N LEU A 166 -10.86 13.02 -1.76
CA LEU A 166 -9.80 12.32 -1.02
C LEU A 166 -9.37 13.10 0.22
N GLU A 167 -9.40 12.45 1.39
CA GLU A 167 -8.79 12.96 2.61
C GLU A 167 -7.41 12.32 2.86
N TYR A 168 -6.57 12.99 3.63
CA TYR A 168 -5.28 12.45 4.08
C TYR A 168 -5.29 12.22 5.59
N ALA A 169 -4.89 11.02 6.01
CA ALA A 169 -4.51 10.76 7.39
C ALA A 169 -3.12 11.38 7.62
N ALA A 170 -3.07 12.68 7.89
CA ALA A 170 -1.81 13.40 8.03
C ALA A 170 -1.32 13.49 9.48
N GLN A 171 0.00 13.32 9.68
CA GLN A 171 0.71 13.81 10.85
C GLN A 171 1.34 15.16 10.47
N TRP A 172 0.79 16.25 11.01
CA TRP A 172 1.29 17.60 10.76
C TRP A 172 2.55 17.88 11.57
N VAL A 173 3.59 18.38 10.90
CA VAL A 173 4.87 18.76 11.50
C VAL A 173 5.02 20.28 11.38
N ASP A 174 5.30 20.97 12.48
CA ASP A 174 5.64 22.39 12.45
C ASP A 174 7.06 22.56 11.87
N GLY A 175 7.18 23.27 10.75
CA GLY A 175 8.42 23.36 9.96
C GLY A 175 8.46 22.47 8.72
N ASP A 176 9.67 22.25 8.20
CA ASP A 176 9.91 21.46 6.99
C ASP A 176 9.99 19.96 7.28
N VAL A 177 9.44 19.16 6.36
CA VAL A 177 9.57 17.70 6.39
C VAL A 177 10.62 17.29 5.37
N ASP A 178 11.73 16.73 5.84
CA ASP A 178 12.78 16.16 4.99
C ASP A 178 12.31 14.82 4.39
N HIS A 179 11.62 14.90 3.26
CA HIS A 179 11.09 13.75 2.53
C HIS A 179 12.15 12.70 2.15
N LYS A 180 13.45 13.05 2.15
CA LYS A 180 14.56 12.12 1.87
C LYS A 180 14.90 11.23 3.06
N LYS A 181 14.43 11.58 4.25
CA LYS A 181 14.61 10.81 5.50
C LYS A 181 13.35 10.07 5.92
N LEU A 182 12.25 10.24 5.19
CA LEU A 182 11.05 9.45 5.40
C LEU A 182 11.25 8.05 4.81
N ASN A 183 10.97 7.03 5.62
CA ASN A 183 10.95 5.64 5.21
C ASN A 183 9.59 5.01 5.59
N SER A 184 9.40 3.74 5.25
CA SER A 184 8.18 2.98 5.50
C SER A 184 8.26 2.05 6.71
N ASP A 185 9.24 2.22 7.59
CA ASP A 185 9.47 1.28 8.70
C ASP A 185 8.32 1.29 9.73
N ASP A 186 7.69 2.45 9.93
CA ASP A 186 6.57 2.64 10.88
C ASP A 186 5.18 2.46 10.22
N VAL A 187 5.13 1.90 9.00
CA VAL A 187 3.87 1.77 8.27
C VAL A 187 3.10 0.57 8.78
N ASP A 188 1.89 0.85 9.24
CA ASP A 188 0.95 -0.12 9.78
C ASP A 188 -0.37 -0.02 9.00
N PHE A 189 -0.66 -1.04 8.21
CA PHE A 189 -1.89 -1.19 7.44
C PHE A 189 -2.95 -2.06 8.14
N SER A 190 -2.79 -2.34 9.43
CA SER A 190 -3.86 -2.93 10.25
C SER A 190 -5.07 -2.01 10.34
N THR A 191 -6.15 -2.51 10.93
CA THR A 191 -7.37 -1.73 11.18
C THR A 191 -7.49 -1.35 12.64
N ARG A 192 -7.91 -0.11 12.94
CA ARG A 192 -8.41 0.29 14.27
C ARG A 192 -9.93 0.22 14.39
N ASN A 193 -10.62 -0.23 13.34
CA ASN A 193 -12.05 -0.40 13.40
C ASN A 193 -12.39 -1.62 14.25
N SER A 194 -12.86 -1.37 15.48
CA SER A 194 -13.24 -2.43 16.42
C SER A 194 -14.28 -3.40 15.86
N LYS A 195 -15.18 -2.93 14.99
CA LYS A 195 -16.19 -3.79 14.33
C LYS A 195 -15.61 -4.67 13.25
N LEU A 196 -14.55 -4.21 12.58
CA LEU A 196 -13.84 -5.05 11.62
C LEU A 196 -12.99 -6.11 12.34
N LEU A 197 -12.39 -5.75 13.48
CA LEU A 197 -11.66 -6.69 14.34
C LEU A 197 -12.56 -7.80 14.90
N GLU A 198 -13.82 -7.50 15.22
CA GLU A 198 -14.82 -8.53 15.57
C GLU A 198 -15.04 -9.57 14.46
N LEU A 199 -14.69 -9.24 13.21
CA LEU A 199 -14.80 -10.12 12.04
C LEU A 199 -13.48 -10.76 11.63
N GLU A 200 -12.39 -10.53 12.37
CA GLU A 200 -11.07 -11.09 12.08
C GLU A 200 -11.10 -12.62 11.87
N PRO A 201 -11.85 -13.44 12.63
CA PRO A 201 -11.96 -14.88 12.35
C PRO A 201 -12.46 -15.22 10.95
N LEU A 202 -13.20 -14.33 10.28
CA LEU A 202 -13.68 -14.49 8.91
C LEU A 202 -12.65 -14.10 7.84
N MET A 203 -11.54 -13.47 8.24
CA MET A 203 -10.42 -13.09 7.37
C MET A 203 -9.43 -14.26 7.18
N TYR A 204 -9.57 -15.30 7.98
CA TYR A 204 -8.85 -16.56 7.84
C TYR A 204 -9.69 -17.54 7.03
N PRO A 205 -9.07 -18.40 6.21
CA PRO A 205 -9.78 -19.52 5.62
C PRO A 205 -10.37 -20.40 6.73
N ALA A 206 -11.57 -20.96 6.49
CA ALA A 206 -12.18 -21.89 7.41
C ALA A 206 -11.21 -23.04 7.72
N THR A 207 -10.98 -23.32 8.99
CA THR A 207 -10.23 -24.51 9.40
C THR A 207 -11.02 -25.74 8.95
N GLU A 208 -10.41 -26.61 8.15
CA GLU A 208 -11.03 -27.90 7.88
C GLU A 208 -11.21 -28.64 9.21
N PRO A 209 -12.38 -29.23 9.47
CA PRO A 209 -12.57 -30.02 10.67
C PRO A 209 -11.52 -31.14 10.64
N THR A 210 -10.73 -31.22 11.71
CA THR A 210 -9.77 -32.31 11.90
C THR A 210 -10.51 -33.62 11.73
N SER A 211 -10.17 -34.37 10.69
CA SER A 211 -10.68 -35.72 10.50
C SER A 211 -10.23 -36.53 11.71
N THR A 212 -11.15 -36.75 12.64
CA THR A 212 -10.96 -37.68 13.74
C THR A 212 -10.97 -39.07 13.13
N SER A 213 -9.77 -39.62 12.95
CA SER A 213 -9.54 -41.03 12.61
C SER A 213 -9.88 -41.94 13.78
#